data_AF-A0A967W2C9-F1
#
_entry.id   AF-A0A967W2C9-F1
#
_cell.length_a   1.000
_cell.length_b   1.000
_cell.length_c   1.000
_cell.angle_alpha   90.00
_cell.angle_beta   90.00
_cell.angle_gamma   90.00
#
_symmetry.space_group_name_H-M   'P 1'
#
loop_
_entity.id
_entity.type
_entity.pdbx_description
1 polymer ?
#
loop_
_entity_poly.entity_id
_entity_poly.type
_entity_poly.pdbx_seq_one_letter_code
_entity_poly.pdbx_strand_id
1 'polypeptide(L)' 'SFPCEIQVKNSSTDSKFVNAKSILGVLTLGVNQGHTILVNTEGEQAEEALKALKQLVESNFGE' A
#
# COMPACT_ATOMS: atom_id res chain seq x y z
N SER A 1 0.60 6.36 12.68
CA SER A 1 1.77 6.14 11.82
C SER A 1 2.52 4.95 12.38
N PHE A 2 2.94 4.00 11.54
CA PHE A 2 3.64 2.79 11.98
C PHE A 2 5.17 2.98 11.85
N PRO A 3 5.98 2.45 12.78
CA PRO A 3 7.44 2.49 12.75
C PRO A 3 8.08 1.43 11.81
N CYS A 4 7.38 0.96 10.79
CA CYS A 4 7.90 0.07 9.75
C CYS A 4 8.08 0.78 8.41
N GLU A 5 8.88 0.21 7.52
CA GLU A 5 8.80 0.54 6.10
C GLU A 5 7.51 -0.06 5.51
N ILE A 6 6.88 0.70 4.60
CA ILE A 6 5.70 0.23 3.85
C ILE A 6 5.94 0.59 2.40
N GLN A 7 5.99 -0.43 1.55
CA GLN A 7 6.20 -0.30 0.12
C GLN A 7 4.98 -0.81 -0.63
N VAL A 8 4.65 -0.17 -1.74
CA VAL A 8 3.53 -0.55 -2.59
C VAL A 8 3.94 -0.50 -4.06
N LYS A 9 3.43 -1.45 -4.85
CA LYS A 9 3.54 -1.41 -6.32
C LYS A 9 2.22 -1.79 -6.97
N ASN A 10 2.02 -1.32 -8.20
CA ASN A 10 0.96 -1.79 -9.08
C ASN A 10 1.46 -3.05 -9.81
N SER A 11 0.97 -4.22 -9.42
CA SER A 11 1.38 -5.49 -10.04
C SER A 11 0.75 -5.72 -11.40
N SER A 12 -0.36 -5.04 -11.71
CA SER A 12 -1.00 -5.12 -13.03
C SER A 12 -0.21 -4.40 -14.13
N THR A 13 0.61 -3.41 -13.77
CA THR A 13 1.46 -2.67 -14.71
C THR A 13 2.96 -2.92 -14.50
N ASP A 14 3.31 -3.87 -13.63
CA ASP A 14 4.68 -4.18 -13.19
C ASP A 14 5.48 -2.94 -12.79
N SER A 15 4.86 -2.04 -12.01
CA SER A 15 5.55 -0.85 -11.52
C SER A 15 6.64 -1.22 -10.51
N LYS A 16 7.61 -0.31 -10.34
CA LYS A 16 8.53 -0.38 -9.21
C LYS A 16 7.78 -0.15 -7.89
N PHE A 17 8.37 -0.65 -6.81
CA PHE A 17 7.92 -0.28 -5.46
C PHE A 17 8.19 1.19 -5.17
N VAL A 18 7.23 1.82 -4.49
CA VAL A 18 7.34 3.17 -3.96
C VAL A 18 6.99 3.16 -2.47
N ASN A 19 7.42 4.20 -1.75
CA ASN A 19 7.08 4.37 -0.34
C ASN A 19 5.60 4.72 -0.18
N ALA A 20 4.85 3.86 0.52
CA ALA A 20 3.41 4.03 0.72
C ALA A 20 3.04 5.20 1.66
N LYS A 21 4.02 5.73 2.42
CA LYS A 21 3.85 6.93 3.26
C LYS A 21 4.03 8.23 2.47
N SER A 22 4.47 8.16 1.21
CA SER A 22 4.59 9.31 0.31
C SER A 22 3.40 9.37 -0.63
N ILE A 23 2.52 10.35 -0.43
CA ILE A 23 1.35 10.56 -1.30
C ILE A 23 1.74 10.72 -2.77
N LEU A 24 2.84 11.44 -3.05
CA LEU A 24 3.33 11.63 -4.41
C LEU A 24 3.76 10.30 -5.03
N GLY A 25 4.47 9.45 -4.28
CA GLY A 25 4.87 8.13 -4.77
C GLY A 25 3.66 7.26 -5.11
N VAL A 26 2.65 7.23 -4.23
CA VAL A 26 1.42 6.46 -4.46
C VAL A 26 0.67 6.96 -5.71
N LEU A 27 0.54 8.27 -5.90
CA LEU A 27 -0.14 8.84 -7.07
C LEU A 27 0.54 8.44 -8.39
N THR A 28 1.87 8.34 -8.42
CA THR A 28 2.61 7.93 -9.63
C THR A 28 2.35 6.48 -10.06
N LEU A 29 1.78 5.64 -9.19
CA LEU A 29 1.47 4.25 -9.53
C LEU A 29 0.30 4.10 -10.51
N GLY A 30 -0.52 5.15 -10.69
CA GLY A 30 -1.63 5.15 -11.65
C GLY A 30 -2.59 3.96 -11.45
N VAL A 31 -2.94 3.65 -10.20
CA VAL A 31 -3.81 2.52 -9.87
C VAL A 31 -5.24 2.87 -10.24
N ASN A 32 -5.86 2.03 -11.07
CA ASN A 32 -7.27 2.17 -11.48
C ASN A 32 -8.09 1.00 -10.94
N GLN A 33 -9.42 1.12 -11.01
CA GLN A 33 -10.32 0.02 -10.67
C GLN A 33 -9.98 -1.23 -11.50
N GLY A 34 -9.93 -2.39 -10.84
CA GLY A 34 -9.54 -3.66 -11.45
C GLY A 34 -8.03 -3.92 -11.49
N HIS A 35 -7.20 -2.96 -11.10
CA HIS A 35 -5.77 -3.22 -10.88
C HIS A 35 -5.55 -3.98 -9.57
N THR A 36 -4.53 -4.81 -9.56
CA THR A 36 -4.00 -5.44 -8.35
C THR A 36 -2.77 -4.67 -7.88
N ILE A 37 -2.72 -4.41 -6.58
CA ILE A 37 -1.54 -3.83 -5.92
C ILE A 37 -0.89 -4.89 -5.03
N LEU A 38 0.41 -4.75 -4.82
CA LEU A 38 1.15 -5.55 -3.86
C LEU A 38 1.75 -4.61 -2.81
N VAL A 39 1.49 -4.93 -1.54
CA VAL A 39 1.98 -4.20 -0.38
C VAL A 39 3.00 -5.06 0.34
N ASN A 40 4.15 -4.48 0.66
CA ASN A 40 5.20 -5.09 1.48
C ASN A 40 5.45 -4.22 2.71
N THR A 41 5.59 -4.85 3.87
CA THR A 41 5.84 -4.18 5.15
C THR A 41 7.04 -4.83 5.83
N GLU A 42 7.97 -4.02 6.32
CA GLU A 42 9.20 -4.53 6.96
C GLU A 42 9.58 -3.68 8.17
N GLY A 43 9.99 -4.32 9.26
CA GLY A 43 10.40 -3.67 10.49
C GLY A 43 9.37 -3.73 11.61
N GLU A 44 9.47 -2.81 12.56
CA GLU A 44 8.67 -2.82 13.78
C GLU A 44 7.19 -2.52 13.50
N GLN A 45 6.29 -3.35 14.02
CA GLN A 45 4.85 -3.29 13.75
C GLN A 45 4.44 -3.52 12.29
N ALA A 46 5.28 -4.21 11.50
CA ALA A 46 4.98 -4.50 10.09
C ALA A 46 3.68 -5.29 9.92
N GLU A 47 3.44 -6.29 10.77
CA GLU A 47 2.22 -7.13 10.70
C GLU A 47 0.96 -6.32 11.05
N GLU A 48 1.02 -5.49 12.08
CA GLU A 48 -0.06 -4.59 12.48
C GLU A 48 -0.34 -3.54 11.39
N ALA A 49 0.70 -3.01 10.75
CA ALA A 49 0.56 -2.09 9.63
C ALA A 49 -0.15 -2.76 8.45
N LEU A 50 0.25 -3.98 8.09
CA LEU A 50 -0.38 -4.75 7.02
C LEU A 50 -1.84 -5.08 7.34
N LYS A 51 -2.14 -5.46 8.58
CA LYS A 51 -3.50 -5.74 9.04
C LYS A 51 -4.40 -4.50 8.99
N ALA A 52 -3.92 -3.36 9.46
CA ALA A 52 -4.66 -2.10 9.41
C ALA A 52 -4.96 -1.66 7.97
N LEU A 53 -3.98 -1.79 7.07
CA LEU A 53 -4.17 -1.51 5.65
C LEU A 53 -5.20 -2.44 5.00
N LYS A 54 -5.15 -3.73 5.33
CA LYS A 54 -6.14 -4.70 4.84
C LYS A 54 -7.55 -4.34 5.30
N GLN A 55 -7.73 -4.02 6.58
CA GLN A 55 -9.02 -3.61 7.12
C GLN A 55 -9.57 -2.36 6.44
N LEU A 56 -8.70 -1.36 6.19
CA LEU A 56 -9.08 -0.13 5.50
C LEU A 56 -9.61 -0.40 4.07
N VAL A 57 -8.95 -1.31 3.35
CA VAL A 57 -9.38 -1.69 1.99
C VAL A 57 -10.68 -2.49 2.04
N GLU A 58 -10.82 -3.43 2.97
CA GLU A 58 -12.05 -4.22 3.17
C GLU A 58 -13.24 -3.34 3.58
N SER A 59 -12.99 -2.24 4.31
CA SER A 59 -14.00 -1.25 4.68
C SER A 59 -14.23 -0.19 3.59
N ASN A 60 -13.78 -0.42 2.36
CA ASN A 60 -13.85 0.53 1.24
C ASN A 60 -13.45 1.96 1.62
N PHE A 61 -12.34 2.12 2.37
CA PHE A 61 -11.83 3.40 2.85
C PHE A 61 -12.80 4.23 3.72
N GLY A 62 -13.83 3.57 4.29
CA GLY A 62 -14.83 4.22 5.14
C GLY A 62 -16.03 4.78 4.38
N GLU A 63 -16.21 4.38 3.12
CA GLU A 63 -17.42 4.64 2.31
C GLU A 63 -18.56 3.65 2.59
#